data_AF-A0A2S6U3Q7-F1
#
_entry.id   AF-A0A2S6U3Q7-F1
#
_cell.length_a   1.000
_cell.length_b   1.000
_cell.length_c   1.000
_cell.angle_alpha   90.00
_cell.angle_beta   90.00
_cell.angle_gamma   90.00
#
_symmetry.space_group_name_H-M   'P 1'
#
loop_
_entity.id
_entity.type
_entity.pdbx_description
1 polymer ?
#
loop_
_entity_poly.entity_id
_entity_poly.type
_entity_poly.pdbx_seq_one_letter_code
_entity_poly.pdbx_strand_id
1 'polypeptide(L)'
;SGLSSAGFRSLGLGDGDIAQIITILRSYERSNAMNMIALGALLARLDGVAGSRSPASPPPSGETGAIAGTMPELLSLDDMTPPVRDLVVALNAVGGRDEILASMYRHLANWPPYLALIQTLITPFERLEPVIGGVIVEGRRRAAGLVAGLADPGQTLDTDMQAELRRVFNRFIDGPIGKMIAIVPLIRQAMPA
;
A
#
# COMPACT_ATOMS: atom_id res chain seq x y z
N SER A 1 -7.40 -17.94 12.18
CA SER A 1 -6.56 -19.11 11.80
C SER A 1 -6.04 -18.84 10.40
N GLY A 2 -4.72 -18.69 10.25
CA GLY A 2 -4.09 -18.48 8.94
C GLY A 2 -3.91 -19.79 8.17
N LEU A 3 -3.47 -19.70 6.91
CA LEU A 3 -3.08 -20.84 6.11
C LEU A 3 -1.86 -21.54 6.75
N SER A 4 -1.84 -22.86 6.72
CA SER A 4 -0.73 -23.64 7.29
C SER A 4 0.48 -23.67 6.34
N SER A 5 1.69 -23.77 6.89
CA SER A 5 2.91 -23.97 6.08
C SER A 5 2.83 -25.23 5.21
N ALA A 6 2.09 -26.26 5.65
CA ALA A 6 1.83 -27.45 4.84
C ALA A 6 0.99 -27.12 3.58
N GLY A 7 0.02 -26.20 3.69
CA GLY A 7 -0.75 -25.69 2.55
C GLY A 7 0.14 -25.01 1.51
N PHE A 8 1.02 -24.11 1.94
CA PHE A 8 1.99 -23.46 1.04
C PHE A 8 2.93 -24.47 0.35
N ARG A 9 3.45 -25.45 1.09
CA ARG A 9 4.30 -26.50 0.52
C ARG A 9 3.57 -27.35 -0.51
N SER A 10 2.27 -27.60 -0.33
CA SER A 10 1.46 -28.32 -1.32
C SER A 10 1.27 -27.54 -2.62
N LEU A 11 1.42 -26.21 -2.58
CA LEU A 11 1.44 -25.32 -3.75
C LEU A 11 2.85 -25.16 -4.36
N GLY A 12 3.85 -25.89 -3.85
CA GLY A 12 5.24 -25.79 -4.29
C GLY A 12 6.00 -24.60 -3.72
N LEU A 13 5.46 -23.91 -2.70
CA LEU A 13 6.11 -22.77 -2.07
C LEU A 13 6.94 -23.23 -0.87
N GLY A 14 8.25 -23.05 -0.94
CA GLY A 14 9.18 -23.38 0.13
C GLY A 14 9.24 -22.31 1.21
N ASP A 15 9.95 -22.60 2.31
CA ASP A 15 10.05 -21.67 3.45
C ASP A 15 10.73 -20.34 3.04
N GLY A 16 11.67 -20.37 2.09
CA GLY A 16 12.30 -19.19 1.51
C GLY A 16 11.32 -18.30 0.73
N ASP A 17 10.44 -18.92 -0.07
CA ASP A 17 9.38 -18.20 -0.80
C ASP A 17 8.41 -17.53 0.16
N ILE A 18 7.96 -18.28 1.18
CA ILE A 18 7.04 -17.78 2.21
C ILE A 18 7.67 -16.59 2.94
N ALA A 19 8.95 -16.69 3.33
CA ALA A 19 9.66 -15.61 3.99
C ALA A 19 9.77 -14.36 3.10
N GLN A 20 10.04 -14.53 1.80
CA GLN A 20 10.13 -13.40 0.87
C GLN A 20 8.76 -12.76 0.62
N ILE A 21 7.70 -13.55 0.46
CA ILE A 21 6.31 -13.07 0.36
C ILE A 21 5.93 -12.26 1.60
N ILE A 22 6.21 -12.76 2.81
CA ILE A 22 5.95 -12.03 4.06
C ILE A 22 6.72 -10.70 4.08
N THR A 23 7.96 -10.70 3.61
CA THR A 23 8.81 -9.50 3.51
C THR A 23 8.20 -8.46 2.58
N ILE A 24 7.67 -8.87 1.42
CA ILE A 24 6.95 -8.00 0.47
C ILE A 24 5.71 -7.40 1.13
N LEU A 25 4.87 -8.22 1.76
CA LEU A 25 3.64 -7.75 2.42
C LEU A 25 3.94 -6.74 3.52
N ARG A 26 4.92 -7.01 4.40
CA ARG A 26 5.34 -6.07 5.45
C ARG A 26 5.87 -4.77 4.87
N SER A 27 6.61 -4.85 3.75
CA SER A 27 7.14 -3.68 3.07
C SER A 27 6.03 -2.79 2.52
N TYR A 28 5.00 -3.38 1.90
CA TYR A 28 3.85 -2.63 1.39
C TYR A 28 2.93 -2.12 2.50
N GLU A 29 2.71 -2.86 3.57
CA GLU A 29 1.95 -2.38 4.73
C GLU A 29 2.59 -1.11 5.31
N ARG A 30 3.91 -1.15 5.53
CA ARG A 30 4.66 0.01 6.03
C ARG A 30 4.69 1.16 5.03
N SER A 31 5.04 0.89 3.76
CA SER A 31 5.24 1.95 2.77
C SER A 31 3.93 2.63 2.37
N ASN A 32 2.82 1.89 2.24
CA ASN A 32 1.52 2.49 1.96
C ASN A 32 1.06 3.41 3.10
N ALA A 33 1.24 2.98 4.37
CA ALA A 33 0.93 3.83 5.51
C ALA A 33 1.81 5.11 5.54
N MET A 34 3.10 4.99 5.27
CA MET A 34 4.00 6.14 5.18
C MET A 34 3.64 7.07 4.02
N ASN A 35 3.29 6.52 2.85
CA ASN A 35 2.89 7.31 1.69
C ASN A 35 1.57 8.05 1.93
N MET A 36 0.60 7.43 2.62
CA MET A 36 -0.63 8.10 3.04
C MET A 36 -0.33 9.32 3.91
N ILE A 37 0.57 9.19 4.88
CA ILE A 37 0.95 10.30 5.76
C ILE A 37 1.71 11.38 4.99
N ALA A 38 2.71 11.01 4.20
CA ALA A 38 3.54 11.95 3.46
C ALA A 38 2.74 12.74 2.41
N LEU A 39 2.03 12.04 1.53
CA LEU A 39 1.24 12.70 0.49
C LEU A 39 0.04 13.44 1.08
N GLY A 40 -0.59 12.91 2.13
CA GLY A 40 -1.70 13.58 2.81
C GLY A 40 -1.27 14.89 3.48
N ALA A 41 -0.08 14.96 4.06
CA ALA A 41 0.44 16.18 4.68
C ALA A 41 0.79 17.22 3.62
N LEU A 42 1.41 16.79 2.51
CA LEU A 42 1.68 17.67 1.36
C LEU A 42 0.38 18.20 0.74
N LEU A 43 -0.64 17.36 0.58
CA LEU A 43 -1.95 17.76 0.09
C LEU A 43 -2.62 18.77 1.03
N ALA A 44 -2.61 18.52 2.34
CA ALA A 44 -3.17 19.44 3.32
C ALA A 44 -2.46 20.82 3.32
N ARG A 45 -1.12 20.84 3.14
CA ARG A 45 -0.37 22.09 2.93
C ARG A 45 -0.84 22.82 1.67
N LEU A 46 -0.99 22.11 0.55
CA LEU A 46 -1.49 22.69 -0.69
C LEU A 46 -2.91 23.24 -0.53
N ASP A 47 -3.74 22.62 0.29
CA ASP A 47 -5.11 23.09 0.57
C ASP A 47 -5.17 24.23 1.61
N GLY A 48 -4.02 24.76 2.03
CA GLY A 48 -3.93 25.89 2.94
C GLY A 48 -4.23 25.56 4.40
N VAL A 49 -4.21 24.28 4.77
CA VAL A 49 -4.37 23.87 6.18
C VAL A 49 -3.22 24.45 6.99
N ALA A 50 -3.54 25.37 7.90
CA ALA A 50 -2.58 25.91 8.83
C ALA A 50 -2.19 24.82 9.83
N GLY A 51 -0.89 24.49 9.89
CA GLY A 51 -0.39 23.57 10.89
C GLY A 51 -0.59 24.14 12.28
N SER A 52 -1.38 23.49 13.13
CA SER A 52 -1.35 23.78 14.56
C SER A 52 -0.07 23.17 15.12
N ARG A 53 0.87 24.02 15.56
CA ARG A 53 2.05 23.57 16.32
C ARG A 53 1.56 23.06 17.68
N SER A 54 1.06 21.84 17.73
CA SER A 54 1.07 21.10 18.99
C SER A 54 2.55 20.84 19.34
N PRO A 55 2.97 20.92 20.61
CA PRO A 55 4.33 20.55 20.99
C PRO A 55 4.59 19.14 20.45
N ALA A 56 5.55 19.03 19.55
CA ALA A 56 5.89 17.77 18.93
C ALA A 56 6.21 16.78 20.05
N SER A 57 5.38 15.74 20.22
CA SER A 57 5.83 14.58 20.98
C SER A 57 7.11 14.10 20.29
N PRO A 58 8.20 13.87 21.04
CA PRO A 58 9.43 13.37 20.44
C PRO A 58 9.08 12.16 19.59
N PRO A 59 9.69 12.02 18.39
CA PRO A 59 9.44 10.84 17.57
C PRO A 59 9.69 9.61 18.44
N PRO A 60 8.79 8.61 18.42
CA PRO A 60 9.01 7.41 19.20
C PRO A 60 10.39 6.87 18.88
N SER A 61 11.21 6.66 19.91
CA SER A 61 12.54 6.07 19.84
C SER A 61 12.41 4.57 19.53
N GLY A 62 11.69 4.23 18.47
CA GLY A 62 11.68 2.89 17.91
C GLY A 62 12.70 2.87 16.79
N GLU A 63 13.62 1.91 16.80
CA GLU A 63 14.43 1.59 15.64
C GLU A 63 13.48 1.49 14.44
N THR A 64 13.60 2.41 13.49
CA THR A 64 13.07 2.23 12.14
C THR A 64 13.95 1.20 11.43
N GLY A 65 14.04 -0.01 11.99
CA GLY A 65 14.77 -1.11 11.41
C GLY A 65 14.34 -1.26 9.96
N ALA A 66 15.31 -1.22 9.06
CA ALA A 66 15.05 -1.57 7.66
C ALA A 66 14.39 -2.95 7.66
N ILE A 67 13.34 -3.13 6.86
CA ILE A 67 12.81 -4.47 6.65
C ILE A 67 13.93 -5.24 5.94
N ALA A 68 14.55 -6.20 6.63
CA ALA A 68 15.64 -6.98 6.08
C ALA A 68 15.13 -7.83 4.92
N GLY A 69 15.93 -7.90 3.84
CA GLY A 69 15.62 -8.66 2.64
C GLY A 69 15.67 -7.80 1.37
N THR A 70 15.77 -8.46 0.23
CA THR A 70 15.77 -7.81 -1.08
C THR A 70 14.38 -7.95 -1.69
N MET A 71 13.84 -6.83 -2.18
CA MET A 71 12.59 -6.87 -2.95
C MET A 71 12.85 -7.66 -4.25
N PRO A 72 12.04 -8.67 -4.59
CA PRO A 72 12.16 -9.38 -5.85
C PRO A 72 11.85 -8.44 -7.02
N GLU A 73 12.11 -8.91 -8.24
CA GLU A 73 11.85 -8.16 -9.47
C GLU A 73 10.40 -7.64 -9.52
N LEU A 74 10.25 -6.39 -9.99
CA LEU A 74 8.96 -5.79 -10.28
C LEU A 74 8.59 -6.07 -11.74
N LEU A 75 7.88 -7.17 -11.99
CA LEU A 75 7.51 -7.56 -13.35
C LEU A 75 6.59 -6.53 -14.00
N SER A 76 6.80 -6.22 -15.29
CA SER A 76 5.78 -5.54 -16.08
C SER A 76 4.64 -6.51 -16.42
N LEU A 77 3.49 -6.00 -16.86
CA LEU A 77 2.41 -6.89 -17.33
C LEU A 77 2.84 -7.70 -18.55
N ASP A 78 3.74 -7.17 -19.38
CA ASP A 78 4.20 -7.82 -20.61
C ASP A 78 5.19 -8.95 -20.34
N ASP A 79 5.88 -8.92 -19.21
CA ASP A 79 6.76 -9.99 -18.74
C ASP A 79 5.98 -11.15 -18.09
N MET A 80 4.65 -11.02 -17.92
CA MET A 80 3.80 -12.04 -17.34
C MET A 80 3.15 -12.92 -18.41
N THR A 81 3.06 -14.22 -18.11
CA THR A 81 2.17 -15.11 -18.87
C THR A 81 0.73 -14.62 -18.78
N PRO A 82 -0.13 -14.88 -19.78
CA PRO A 82 -1.51 -14.39 -19.77
C PRO A 82 -2.30 -14.75 -18.48
N PRO A 83 -2.23 -15.99 -17.95
CA PRO A 83 -2.95 -16.33 -16.71
C PRO A 83 -2.46 -15.54 -15.48
N VAL A 84 -1.17 -15.21 -15.41
CA VAL A 84 -0.60 -14.43 -14.30
C VAL A 84 -1.02 -12.97 -14.42
N ARG A 85 -1.02 -12.43 -15.65
CA ARG A 85 -1.51 -11.08 -15.94
C ARG A 85 -2.97 -10.93 -15.51
N ASP A 86 -3.80 -11.91 -15.86
CA ASP A 86 -5.22 -11.92 -15.51
C ASP A 86 -5.43 -11.97 -14.00
N LEU A 87 -4.65 -12.78 -13.28
CA LEU A 87 -4.66 -12.81 -11.81
C LEU A 87 -4.29 -11.45 -11.22
N VAL A 88 -3.22 -10.82 -11.71
CA VAL A 88 -2.77 -9.50 -11.23
C VAL A 88 -3.84 -8.43 -11.46
N VAL A 89 -4.50 -8.42 -12.63
CA VAL A 89 -5.59 -7.50 -12.94
C VAL A 89 -6.80 -7.76 -12.05
N ALA A 90 -7.22 -9.01 -11.90
CA ALA A 90 -8.34 -9.39 -11.05
C ALA A 90 -8.12 -9.00 -9.58
N LEU A 91 -6.92 -9.25 -9.05
CA LEU A 91 -6.53 -8.84 -7.70
C LEU A 91 -6.52 -7.32 -7.52
N ASN A 92 -6.15 -6.57 -8.55
CA ASN A 92 -6.18 -5.12 -8.50
C ASN A 92 -7.61 -4.55 -8.47
N ALA A 93 -8.58 -5.27 -9.03
CA ALA A 93 -9.99 -4.90 -9.03
C ALA A 93 -10.69 -5.10 -7.67
N VAL A 94 -10.13 -5.95 -6.79
CA VAL A 94 -10.71 -6.25 -5.47
C VAL A 94 -10.80 -4.97 -4.64
N GLY A 95 -12.01 -4.67 -4.14
CA GLY A 95 -12.29 -3.46 -3.38
C GLY A 95 -12.46 -2.20 -4.22
N GLY A 96 -12.46 -2.30 -5.56
CA GLY A 96 -12.55 -1.16 -6.48
C GLY A 96 -11.24 -0.38 -6.61
N ARG A 97 -11.31 0.83 -7.21
CA ARG A 97 -10.18 1.77 -7.33
C ARG A 97 -8.97 1.14 -8.04
N ASP A 98 -9.20 0.61 -9.22
CA ASP A 98 -8.27 -0.21 -10.01
C ASP A 98 -7.58 0.55 -11.16
N GLU A 99 -7.77 1.87 -11.24
CA GLU A 99 -7.19 2.73 -12.27
C GLU A 99 -5.66 2.83 -12.21
N ILE A 100 -5.08 2.50 -11.05
CA ILE A 100 -3.64 2.36 -10.86
C ILE A 100 -3.35 0.96 -10.35
N LEU A 101 -2.53 0.22 -11.10
CA LEU A 101 -2.09 -1.11 -10.72
C LEU A 101 -1.13 -1.06 -9.54
N ALA A 102 -1.51 -1.69 -8.43
CA ALA A 102 -0.65 -1.78 -7.25
C ALA A 102 0.63 -2.59 -7.54
N SER A 103 1.79 -2.00 -7.25
CA SER A 103 3.11 -2.64 -7.45
C SER A 103 3.29 -3.93 -6.65
N MET A 104 2.58 -4.09 -5.52
CA MET A 104 2.63 -5.31 -4.72
C MET A 104 2.28 -6.56 -5.53
N TYR A 105 1.17 -6.52 -6.29
CA TYR A 105 0.72 -7.68 -7.06
C TYR A 105 1.72 -8.06 -8.16
N ARG A 106 2.45 -7.07 -8.70
CA ARG A 106 3.50 -7.29 -9.68
C ARG A 106 4.77 -7.93 -9.10
N HIS A 107 5.14 -7.62 -7.86
CA HIS A 107 6.19 -8.39 -7.17
C HIS A 107 5.73 -9.80 -6.80
N LEU A 108 4.48 -9.95 -6.37
CA LEU A 108 3.92 -11.25 -6.01
C LEU A 108 3.71 -12.16 -7.23
N ALA A 109 3.71 -11.60 -8.44
CA ALA A 109 3.66 -12.36 -9.70
C ALA A 109 4.88 -13.27 -9.93
N ASN A 110 5.98 -13.09 -9.19
CA ASN A 110 7.07 -14.05 -9.14
C ASN A 110 6.65 -15.41 -8.52
N TRP A 111 5.51 -15.45 -7.81
CA TRP A 111 4.92 -16.68 -7.26
C TRP A 111 3.46 -16.85 -7.72
N PRO A 112 3.20 -17.27 -8.97
CA PRO A 112 1.85 -17.48 -9.48
C PRO A 112 0.93 -18.35 -8.61
N PRO A 113 1.40 -19.47 -7.99
CA PRO A 113 0.57 -20.25 -7.08
C PRO A 113 0.09 -19.44 -5.87
N TYR A 114 0.92 -18.51 -5.39
CA TYR A 114 0.53 -17.59 -4.32
C TYR A 114 -0.51 -16.57 -4.78
N LEU A 115 -0.38 -16.00 -5.99
CA LEU A 115 -1.40 -15.09 -6.54
C LEU A 115 -2.78 -15.77 -6.64
N ALA A 116 -2.83 -17.00 -7.14
CA ALA A 116 -4.07 -17.76 -7.24
C ALA A 116 -4.69 -18.04 -5.85
N LEU A 117 -3.83 -18.34 -4.86
CA LEU A 117 -4.25 -18.54 -3.49
C LEU A 117 -4.85 -17.27 -2.88
N ILE A 118 -4.15 -16.12 -2.98
CA ILE A 118 -4.67 -14.87 -2.41
C ILE A 118 -5.92 -14.39 -3.13
N GLN A 119 -6.05 -14.62 -4.44
CA GLN A 119 -7.28 -14.31 -5.17
C GLN A 119 -8.46 -15.05 -4.53
N THR A 120 -8.32 -16.35 -4.30
CA THR A 120 -9.36 -17.15 -3.65
C THR A 120 -9.69 -16.64 -2.24
N LEU A 121 -8.70 -16.16 -1.50
CA LEU A 121 -8.89 -15.64 -0.14
C LEU A 121 -9.57 -14.27 -0.10
N ILE A 122 -9.23 -13.38 -1.03
CA ILE A 122 -9.70 -11.99 -0.97
C ILE A 122 -10.95 -11.73 -1.80
N THR A 123 -11.28 -12.58 -2.78
CA THR A 123 -12.51 -12.47 -3.57
C THR A 123 -13.77 -12.34 -2.71
N PRO A 124 -13.98 -13.06 -1.60
CA PRO A 124 -15.17 -12.85 -0.75
C PRO A 124 -15.32 -11.42 -0.19
N PHE A 125 -14.27 -10.60 -0.23
CA PHE A 125 -14.25 -9.23 0.25
C PHE A 125 -14.41 -8.20 -0.88
N GLU A 126 -15.20 -8.48 -1.93
CA GLU A 126 -15.40 -7.53 -3.04
C GLU A 126 -15.94 -6.16 -2.58
N ARG A 127 -16.65 -6.12 -1.44
CA ARG A 127 -17.27 -4.90 -0.88
C ARG A 127 -16.44 -4.25 0.24
N LEU A 128 -15.18 -3.92 -0.05
CA LEU A 128 -14.30 -3.21 0.91
C LEU A 128 -14.38 -1.69 0.86
N GLU A 129 -15.16 -1.12 -0.06
CA GLU A 129 -15.23 0.33 -0.29
C GLU A 129 -15.49 1.16 0.99
N PRO A 130 -16.43 0.81 1.90
CA PRO A 130 -16.60 1.55 3.15
C PRO A 130 -15.37 1.52 4.07
N VAL A 131 -14.67 0.38 4.12
CA VAL A 131 -13.44 0.23 4.92
C VAL A 131 -12.32 1.08 4.32
N ILE A 132 -12.16 1.02 2.99
CA ILE A 132 -11.17 1.81 2.26
C ILE A 132 -11.43 3.31 2.46
N GLY A 133 -12.69 3.75 2.30
CA GLY A 133 -13.08 5.14 2.56
C GLY A 133 -12.77 5.58 3.99
N GLY A 134 -13.08 4.75 4.99
CA GLY A 134 -12.75 5.03 6.39
C GLY A 134 -11.24 5.18 6.64
N VAL A 135 -10.43 4.30 6.04
CA VAL A 135 -8.96 4.37 6.09
C VAL A 135 -8.44 5.67 5.48
N ILE A 136 -8.98 6.07 4.33
CA ILE A 136 -8.57 7.32 3.64
C ILE A 136 -8.91 8.54 4.50
N VAL A 137 -10.13 8.61 5.03
CA VAL A 137 -10.57 9.73 5.87
C VAL A 137 -9.67 9.86 7.11
N GLU A 138 -9.42 8.75 7.81
CA GLU A 138 -8.57 8.76 9.00
C GLU A 138 -7.10 9.06 8.66
N GLY A 139 -6.60 8.51 7.55
CA GLY A 139 -5.25 8.77 7.04
C GLY A 139 -5.02 10.25 6.75
N ARG A 140 -5.94 10.88 6.00
CA ARG A 140 -5.93 12.32 5.70
C ARG A 140 -5.99 13.16 6.98
N ARG A 141 -6.85 12.80 7.93
CA ARG A 141 -6.96 13.50 9.23
C ARG A 141 -5.64 13.48 10.00
N ARG A 142 -4.98 12.33 10.08
CA ARG A 142 -3.67 12.20 10.74
C ARG A 142 -2.58 12.97 10.02
N ALA A 143 -2.56 12.90 8.69
CA ALA A 143 -1.59 13.58 7.85
C ALA A 143 -1.71 15.11 7.97
N ALA A 144 -2.93 15.66 8.00
CA ALA A 144 -3.18 17.09 8.23
C ALA A 144 -2.63 17.58 9.59
N GLY A 145 -2.66 16.72 10.62
CA GLY A 145 -2.06 17.01 11.92
C GLY A 145 -0.53 17.16 11.91
N LEU A 146 0.13 16.73 10.84
CA LEU A 146 1.59 16.77 10.68
C LEU A 146 2.09 17.90 9.78
N VAL A 147 1.19 18.73 9.21
CA VAL A 147 1.55 19.83 8.31
C VAL A 147 2.56 20.80 8.94
N ALA A 148 2.44 21.05 10.25
CA ALA A 148 3.35 21.92 11.00
C ALA A 148 4.80 21.42 11.05
N GLY A 149 5.02 20.12 10.83
CA GLY A 149 6.35 19.49 10.80
C GLY A 149 6.99 19.44 9.41
N LEU A 150 6.28 19.85 8.36
CA LEU A 150 6.85 19.90 7.01
C LEU A 150 7.85 21.07 6.91
N ALA A 151 8.97 20.85 6.23
CA ALA A 151 9.90 21.92 5.88
C ALA A 151 9.23 22.96 4.98
N ASP A 152 9.57 24.23 5.16
CA ASP A 152 9.07 25.28 4.28
C ASP A 152 9.70 25.15 2.89
N PRO A 153 8.89 25.27 1.82
CA PRO A 153 9.40 25.13 0.47
C PRO A 153 10.33 26.30 0.15
N GLY A 154 11.50 26.00 -0.44
CA GLY A 154 12.45 27.01 -0.89
C GLY A 154 11.98 27.83 -2.10
N GLN A 155 10.90 27.39 -2.75
CA GLN A 155 10.27 28.07 -3.88
C GLN A 155 8.75 27.93 -3.81
N THR A 156 8.04 29.02 -4.08
CA THR A 156 6.59 28.99 -4.27
C THR A 156 6.28 28.33 -5.60
N LEU A 157 5.48 27.26 -5.57
CA LEU A 157 4.95 26.63 -6.77
C LEU A 157 3.88 27.53 -7.39
N ASP A 158 3.86 27.64 -8.71
CA ASP A 158 2.77 28.31 -9.42
C ASP A 158 1.43 27.57 -9.26
N THR A 159 0.34 28.27 -9.57
CA THR A 159 -1.03 27.77 -9.36
C THR A 159 -1.32 26.50 -10.16
N ASP A 160 -0.78 26.38 -11.38
CA ASP A 160 -1.04 25.24 -12.26
C ASP A 160 -0.34 23.99 -11.75
N MET A 161 0.92 24.13 -11.33
CA MET A 161 1.69 23.06 -10.70
C MET A 161 1.05 22.61 -9.38
N GLN A 162 0.58 23.54 -8.55
CA GLN A 162 -0.14 23.17 -7.33
C GLN A 162 -1.44 22.41 -7.65
N ALA A 163 -2.19 22.82 -8.67
CA ALA A 163 -3.41 22.12 -9.09
C ALA A 163 -3.09 20.71 -9.62
N GLU A 164 -2.00 20.54 -10.36
CA GLU A 164 -1.54 19.24 -10.83
C GLU A 164 -1.13 18.32 -9.68
N LEU A 165 -0.33 18.80 -8.73
CA LEU A 165 0.05 18.03 -7.55
C LEU A 165 -1.17 17.62 -6.71
N ARG A 166 -2.15 18.52 -6.53
CA ARG A 166 -3.42 18.16 -5.86
C ARG A 166 -4.12 17.01 -6.59
N ARG A 167 -4.22 17.06 -7.92
CA ARG A 167 -4.83 15.97 -8.70
C ARG A 167 -4.07 14.65 -8.54
N VAL A 168 -2.74 14.69 -8.64
CA VAL A 168 -1.89 13.50 -8.52
C VAL A 168 -1.98 12.89 -7.12
N PHE A 169 -1.83 13.69 -6.07
CA PHE A 169 -1.89 13.21 -4.69
C PHE A 169 -3.25 12.61 -4.36
N ASN A 170 -4.35 13.28 -4.73
CA ASN A 170 -5.69 12.71 -4.57
C ASN A 170 -5.82 11.37 -5.30
N ARG A 171 -5.36 11.28 -6.56
CA ARG A 171 -5.44 10.02 -7.33
C ARG A 171 -4.71 8.85 -6.65
N PHE A 172 -3.55 9.08 -6.03
CA PHE A 172 -2.81 8.03 -5.33
C PHE A 172 -3.40 7.70 -3.95
N ILE A 173 -3.76 8.72 -3.17
CA ILE A 173 -4.37 8.58 -1.83
C ILE A 173 -5.70 7.84 -1.93
N ASP A 174 -6.56 8.29 -2.84
CA ASP A 174 -7.89 7.73 -3.09
C ASP A 174 -7.83 6.49 -3.99
N GLY A 175 -6.70 6.18 -4.60
CA GLY A 175 -6.56 4.98 -5.41
C GLY A 175 -5.85 3.88 -4.62
N PRO A 176 -4.65 3.47 -5.08
CA PRO A 176 -3.97 2.29 -4.58
C PRO A 176 -3.53 2.44 -3.11
N ILE A 177 -3.18 3.63 -2.61
CA ILE A 177 -2.65 3.73 -1.24
C ILE A 177 -3.74 3.40 -0.22
N GLY A 178 -4.89 4.08 -0.27
CA GLY A 178 -6.01 3.81 0.64
C GLY A 178 -6.47 2.36 0.56
N LYS A 179 -6.61 1.84 -0.67
CA LYS A 179 -6.99 0.44 -0.92
C LYS A 179 -6.01 -0.55 -0.29
N MET A 180 -4.72 -0.37 -0.52
CA MET A 180 -3.72 -1.32 -0.06
C MET A 180 -3.46 -1.24 1.45
N ILE A 181 -3.71 -0.10 2.11
CA ILE A 181 -3.70 -0.06 3.59
C ILE A 181 -4.81 -0.95 4.17
N ALA A 182 -5.97 -1.05 3.50
CA ALA A 182 -7.06 -1.92 3.94
C ALA A 182 -6.80 -3.41 3.60
N ILE A 183 -6.31 -3.70 2.39
CA ILE A 183 -6.20 -5.07 1.87
C ILE A 183 -4.97 -5.82 2.40
N VAL A 184 -3.79 -5.18 2.46
CA VAL A 184 -2.53 -5.86 2.81
C VAL A 184 -2.59 -6.53 4.18
N PRO A 185 -3.13 -5.91 5.25
CA PRO A 185 -3.27 -6.57 6.54
C PRO A 185 -4.16 -7.82 6.50
N LEU A 186 -5.22 -7.83 5.69
CA LEU A 186 -6.10 -9.00 5.53
C LEU A 186 -5.33 -10.17 4.92
N ILE A 187 -4.56 -9.91 3.85
CA ILE A 187 -3.69 -10.90 3.21
C ILE A 187 -2.62 -11.40 4.19
N ARG A 188 -1.96 -10.49 4.91
CA ARG A 188 -0.88 -10.83 5.84
C ARG A 188 -1.37 -11.70 7.00
N GLN A 189 -2.57 -11.44 7.53
CA GLN A 189 -3.16 -12.27 8.59
C GLN A 189 -3.44 -13.71 8.16
N ALA A 190 -3.56 -13.96 6.84
CA ALA A 190 -3.70 -15.31 6.30
C ALA A 190 -2.36 -16.06 6.15
N MET A 191 -1.21 -15.37 6.27
CA MET A 191 0.11 -16.01 6.20
C MET A 191 0.41 -16.83 7.46
N PRO A 192 1.29 -17.85 7.37
CA PRO A 192 1.78 -18.56 8.54
C PRO A 192 2.53 -17.60 9.47
N ALA A 193 2.49 -17.90 10.77
CA ALA A 193 3.21 -17.15 11.80
C ALA A 193 4.73 -17.27 11.64
#